data_AF-A0A0A6Y9Y3-F1
#
_entry.id   AF-A0A0A6Y9Y3-F1
#
_cell.length_a   1.000
_cell.length_b   1.000
_cell.length_c   1.000
_cell.angle_alpha   90.00
_cell.angle_beta   90.00
_cell.angle_gamma   90.00
#
_symmetry.space_group_name_H-M   'P 1'
#
loop_
_entity.id
_entity.type
_entity.pdbx_description
1 polymer ?
#
loop_
_entity_poly.entity_id
_entity_poly.type
_entity_poly.pdbx_seq_one_letter_code
_entity_poly.pdbx_strand_id
1 'polypeptide(L)'
;MRDFSDPTVRPKIHGRTEWWTGPLGLKTLVSLGRCHERWHLLRDARHNRRLLAEQLTLDPDFPDCWTWTGPLNPAGRPLFVPHGGDPKFPWLAYRAMWGVTQPGPLKRGWVLDHAGCRAADGTTVRNIRCVSPLHLKPRTQVANQKRVGTRASAPIAAHATPGTLFIGLSPHLPWPLDPALLQTYDVDALRADIAEQQSHEMTRLHELLEKAGL
;
A
#
# COMPACT_ATOMS: atom_id res chain seq x y z
N MET A 1 31.74 0.37 1.66
CA MET A 1 30.42 0.48 1.00
C MET A 1 29.82 -0.91 1.00
N ARG A 2 28.58 -1.13 1.45
CA ARG A 2 27.93 -2.45 1.33
C ARG A 2 27.07 -2.45 0.08
N ASP A 3 27.25 -3.46 -0.75
CA ASP A 3 26.40 -3.74 -1.90
C ASP A 3 25.10 -4.36 -1.38
N PHE A 4 23.97 -3.72 -1.67
CA PHE A 4 22.63 -4.12 -1.22
C PHE A 4 21.83 -4.81 -2.32
N SER A 5 22.46 -5.13 -3.45
CA SER A 5 21.90 -6.02 -4.49
C SER A 5 21.79 -7.46 -4.02
N ASP A 6 22.53 -7.83 -2.97
CA ASP A 6 22.61 -9.18 -2.43
C ASP A 6 21.38 -9.49 -1.54
N PRO A 7 20.51 -10.42 -1.97
CA PRO A 7 19.29 -10.77 -1.24
C PRO A 7 19.54 -11.49 0.10
N THR A 8 20.79 -11.93 0.36
CA THR A 8 21.18 -12.62 1.60
C THR A 8 21.50 -11.68 2.76
N VAL A 9 21.76 -10.40 2.47
CA VAL A 9 22.06 -9.40 3.50
C VAL A 9 20.77 -8.89 4.12
N ARG A 10 20.33 -9.51 5.23
CA ARG A 10 19.23 -8.98 6.06
C ARG A 10 19.73 -7.78 6.88
N PRO A 11 19.24 -6.55 6.64
CA PRO A 11 19.65 -5.42 7.47
C PRO A 11 19.00 -5.54 8.85
N LYS A 12 19.80 -5.80 9.89
CA LYS A 12 19.37 -5.52 11.27
C LYS A 12 19.37 -4.02 11.47
N ILE A 13 18.22 -3.37 11.31
CA ILE A 13 18.12 -1.91 11.43
C ILE A 13 17.01 -1.54 12.42
N HIS A 14 17.44 -1.11 13.61
CA HIS A 14 16.63 -0.27 14.48
C HIS A 14 17.29 1.12 14.48
N GLY A 15 16.56 2.14 14.05
CA GLY A 15 16.89 3.54 14.32
C GLY A 15 18.13 4.17 13.65
N ARG A 16 18.80 3.54 12.69
CA ARG A 16 19.95 4.18 12.00
C ARG A 16 19.51 5.24 10.98
N THR A 17 20.30 6.31 10.87
CA THR A 17 20.35 7.19 9.70
C THR A 17 21.42 6.64 8.75
N GLU A 18 21.06 6.47 7.48
CA GLU A 18 22.02 6.06 6.45
C GLU A 18 21.99 7.07 5.30
N TRP A 19 23.14 7.21 4.65
CA TRP A 19 23.30 8.04 3.46
C TRP A 19 22.79 7.26 2.25
N TRP A 20 21.71 7.74 1.63
CA TRP A 20 21.23 7.21 0.35
C TRP A 20 21.88 7.97 -0.79
N THR A 21 22.37 7.26 -1.80
CA THR A 21 22.88 7.87 -3.03
C THR A 21 21.86 7.63 -4.13
N GLY A 22 21.30 8.72 -4.68
CA GLY A 22 20.29 8.62 -5.72
C GLY A 22 20.84 8.29 -7.10
N PRO A 23 19.96 8.11 -8.11
CA PRO A 23 20.34 7.85 -9.51
C PRO A 23 21.29 8.91 -10.10
N LEU A 24 21.31 10.10 -9.51
CA LEU A 24 22.15 11.23 -9.89
C LEU A 24 23.40 11.38 -9.01
N GLY A 25 23.75 10.39 -8.19
CA GLY A 25 24.92 10.44 -7.30
C GLY A 25 24.76 11.34 -6.06
N LEU A 26 23.61 11.97 -5.86
CA LEU A 26 23.37 12.86 -4.72
C LEU A 26 23.15 12.07 -3.42
N LYS A 27 23.94 12.40 -2.39
CA LYS A 27 23.85 11.81 -1.06
C LYS A 27 22.81 12.54 -0.22
N THR A 28 21.73 11.86 0.12
CA THR A 28 20.70 12.36 1.03
C THR A 28 20.75 11.57 2.33
N LEU A 29 20.81 12.28 3.47
CA LEU A 29 20.70 11.65 4.78
C LEU A 29 19.25 11.22 5.00
N VAL A 30 18.99 9.92 5.11
CA VAL A 30 17.63 9.40 5.28
C VAL A 30 17.50 8.62 6.58
N SER A 31 16.44 8.92 7.33
CA SER A 31 16.08 8.16 8.53
C SER A 31 15.46 6.84 8.09
N LEU A 32 16.13 5.72 8.42
CA LEU A 32 15.77 4.39 7.91
C LEU A 32 14.40 3.92 8.36
N GLY A 33 13.85 4.44 9.46
CA GLY A 33 12.53 4.03 9.97
C GLY A 33 11.40 4.20 8.94
N ARG A 34 11.48 5.21 8.05
CA ARG A 34 10.46 5.43 7.00
C ARG A 34 10.90 4.98 5.60
N CYS A 35 12.21 4.86 5.34
CA CYS A 35 12.70 4.20 4.12
C CYS A 35 12.41 2.70 4.12
N HIS A 36 12.46 2.07 5.30
CA HIS A 36 12.10 0.67 5.51
C HIS A 36 10.70 0.37 4.97
N GLU A 37 9.76 1.30 5.17
CA GLU A 37 8.40 1.14 4.66
C GLU A 37 8.37 0.94 3.13
N ARG A 38 9.13 1.76 2.40
CA ARG A 38 9.13 1.65 0.95
C ARG A 38 9.91 0.43 0.46
N TRP A 39 11.03 0.09 1.08
CA TRP A 39 11.87 -1.03 0.65
C TRP A 39 11.17 -2.39 0.78
N HIS A 40 10.54 -2.66 1.93
CA HIS A 40 9.77 -3.90 2.10
C HIS A 40 8.57 -3.97 1.16
N LEU A 41 7.92 -2.84 0.87
CA LEU A 41 6.84 -2.83 -0.11
C LEU A 41 7.35 -3.05 -1.51
N LEU A 42 8.46 -2.42 -1.91
CA LEU A 42 8.94 -2.46 -3.29
C LEU A 42 9.60 -3.79 -3.66
N ARG A 43 10.31 -4.44 -2.71
CA ARG A 43 10.92 -5.75 -2.96
C ARG A 43 9.90 -6.76 -3.45
N ASP A 44 8.74 -6.79 -2.78
CA ASP A 44 7.63 -7.70 -3.10
C ASP A 44 6.38 -6.92 -3.51
N ALA A 45 6.53 -5.87 -4.32
CA ALA A 45 5.45 -4.92 -4.66
C ALA A 45 4.21 -5.60 -5.21
N ARG A 46 4.38 -6.61 -6.07
CA ARG A 46 3.29 -7.38 -6.65
C ARG A 46 2.50 -8.14 -5.57
N HIS A 47 3.21 -8.82 -4.67
CA HIS A 47 2.60 -9.59 -3.59
C HIS A 47 1.91 -8.68 -2.58
N ASN A 48 2.58 -7.60 -2.17
CA ASN A 48 1.99 -6.62 -1.24
C ASN A 48 0.76 -5.92 -1.82
N ARG A 49 0.74 -5.60 -3.12
CA ARG A 49 -0.45 -5.06 -3.80
C ARG A 49 -1.62 -6.05 -3.77
N ARG A 50 -1.35 -7.33 -4.02
CA ARG A 50 -2.37 -8.39 -3.93
C ARG A 50 -2.92 -8.50 -2.50
N LEU A 51 -2.05 -8.62 -1.50
CA LEU A 51 -2.47 -8.70 -0.09
C LEU A 51 -3.27 -7.48 0.36
N LEU A 52 -2.89 -6.28 -0.10
CA LEU A 52 -3.66 -5.07 0.16
C LEU A 52 -5.05 -5.13 -0.50
N ALA A 53 -5.13 -5.55 -1.76
CA ALA A 53 -6.38 -5.62 -2.53
C ALA A 53 -7.39 -6.63 -1.96
N GLU A 54 -6.91 -7.76 -1.45
CA GLU A 54 -7.73 -8.79 -0.79
C GLU A 54 -8.42 -8.27 0.50
N GLN A 55 -7.98 -7.13 1.04
CA GLN A 55 -8.49 -6.52 2.27
C GLN A 55 -9.32 -5.24 2.02
N LEU A 56 -9.82 -5.07 0.80
CA LEU A 56 -10.62 -3.91 0.40
C LEU A 56 -12.07 -4.32 0.14
N THR A 57 -12.99 -3.44 0.53
CA THR A 57 -14.38 -3.45 0.07
C THR A 57 -14.77 -2.04 -0.37
N LEU A 58 -15.79 -1.96 -1.22
CA LEU A 58 -16.55 -0.73 -1.38
C LEU A 58 -17.54 -0.62 -0.22
N ASP A 59 -17.75 0.60 0.25
CA ASP A 59 -18.61 0.90 1.38
C ASP A 59 -19.81 1.71 0.85
N PRO A 60 -21.05 1.25 1.03
CA PRO A 60 -22.23 1.93 0.48
C PRO A 60 -22.42 3.33 1.07
N ASP A 61 -21.98 3.57 2.31
CA ASP A 61 -22.05 4.88 2.94
C ASP A 61 -20.97 5.83 2.40
N PHE A 62 -19.92 5.27 1.79
CA PHE A 62 -18.77 5.98 1.24
C PHE A 62 -18.40 5.41 -0.14
N PRO A 63 -19.23 5.64 -1.18
CA PRO A 63 -19.15 4.92 -2.46
C PRO A 63 -17.81 5.04 -3.17
N ASP A 64 -17.07 6.13 -2.95
CA ASP A 64 -15.77 6.37 -3.56
C ASP A 64 -14.59 5.86 -2.70
N CYS A 65 -14.84 5.36 -1.50
CA CYS A 65 -13.79 4.89 -0.58
C CYS A 65 -13.42 3.43 -0.83
N TRP A 66 -12.11 3.16 -0.81
CA TRP A 66 -11.60 1.81 -0.62
C TRP A 66 -11.52 1.57 0.88
N THR A 67 -12.51 0.88 1.42
CA THR A 67 -12.64 0.64 2.86
C THR A 67 -11.88 -0.61 3.25
N TRP A 68 -11.02 -0.48 4.26
CA TRP A 68 -10.22 -1.58 4.79
C TRP A 68 -11.08 -2.55 5.61
N THR A 69 -11.01 -3.84 5.30
CA THR A 69 -11.71 -4.93 6.01
C THR A 69 -10.79 -5.74 6.93
N GLY A 70 -9.48 -5.52 6.85
CA GLY A 70 -8.49 -6.24 7.66
C GLY A 70 -8.33 -5.74 9.10
N PRO A 71 -7.26 -6.17 9.79
CA PRO A 71 -7.03 -5.83 11.18
C PRO A 71 -6.97 -4.32 11.44
N LEU A 72 -7.46 -3.90 12.61
CA LEU A 72 -7.44 -2.53 13.08
C LEU A 72 -6.63 -2.43 14.38
N ASN A 73 -6.05 -1.26 14.65
CA ASN A 73 -5.47 -0.97 15.97
C ASN A 73 -6.57 -0.54 16.97
N PRO A 74 -6.25 -0.36 18.27
CA PRO A 74 -7.24 0.07 19.27
C PRO A 74 -7.91 1.43 18.98
N ALA A 75 -7.29 2.28 18.15
CA ALA A 75 -7.85 3.55 17.69
C ALA A 75 -8.66 3.42 16.38
N GLY A 76 -8.98 2.19 15.94
CA GLY A 76 -9.74 1.91 14.72
C GLY A 76 -8.97 2.15 13.41
N ARG A 77 -7.65 2.37 13.45
CA ARG A 77 -6.84 2.62 12.25
C ARG A 77 -6.46 1.30 11.58
N PRO A 78 -6.50 1.24 10.23
CA PRO A 78 -6.23 0.02 9.50
C PRO A 78 -4.75 -0.36 9.58
N LEU A 79 -4.49 -1.65 9.86
CA LEU A 79 -3.18 -2.24 9.99
C LEU A 79 -2.89 -3.19 8.82
N PHE A 80 -1.65 -3.18 8.35
CA PHE A 80 -1.15 -4.05 7.29
C PHE A 80 0.23 -4.58 7.66
N VAL A 81 0.44 -5.88 7.48
CA VAL A 81 1.76 -6.52 7.62
C VAL A 81 2.23 -6.85 6.20
N PRO A 82 3.33 -6.25 5.72
CA PRO A 82 3.85 -6.57 4.41
C PRO A 82 4.36 -8.02 4.36
N HIS A 83 4.45 -8.58 3.17
CA HIS A 83 5.07 -9.88 2.94
C HIS A 83 6.50 -9.90 3.51
N GLY A 84 6.82 -10.95 4.27
CA GLY A 84 8.10 -11.07 4.99
C GLY A 84 8.28 -10.06 6.15
N GLY A 85 7.27 -9.28 6.49
CA GLY A 85 7.25 -8.37 7.64
C GLY A 85 6.99 -9.07 8.97
N ASP A 86 7.26 -8.38 10.07
CA ASP A 86 6.99 -8.87 11.43
C ASP A 86 5.58 -8.43 11.88
N PRO A 87 4.67 -9.37 12.20
CA PRO A 87 3.33 -9.06 12.71
C PRO A 87 3.31 -8.21 13.99
N LYS A 88 4.41 -8.19 14.77
CA LYS A 88 4.54 -7.33 15.96
C LYS A 88 4.72 -5.85 15.61
N PHE A 89 5.12 -5.55 14.37
CA PHE A 89 5.35 -4.19 13.89
C PHE A 89 4.51 -3.91 12.63
N PRO A 90 3.18 -3.98 12.72
CA PRO A 90 2.31 -3.72 11.58
C PRO A 90 2.39 -2.25 11.18
N TRP A 91 2.14 -1.98 9.91
CA TRP A 91 2.10 -0.63 9.37
C TRP A 91 0.68 -0.15 9.25
N LEU A 92 0.51 1.16 9.05
CA LEU A 92 -0.80 1.72 8.72
C LEU A 92 -1.12 1.40 7.25
N ALA A 93 -2.25 0.72 7.00
CA ALA A 93 -2.58 0.21 5.67
C ALA A 93 -2.67 1.32 4.62
N TYR A 94 -3.22 2.50 4.96
CA TYR A 94 -3.28 3.64 4.03
C TYR A 94 -1.90 4.18 3.64
N ARG A 95 -0.88 4.02 4.50
CA ARG A 95 0.51 4.37 4.15
C ARG A 95 1.13 3.32 3.25
N ALA A 96 0.83 2.05 3.51
CA ALA A 96 1.27 0.96 2.64
C ALA A 96 0.67 1.10 1.24
N MET A 97 -0.63 1.36 1.16
CA MET A 97 -1.35 1.64 -0.09
C MET A 97 -0.75 2.84 -0.84
N TRP A 98 -0.47 3.94 -0.15
CA TRP A 98 0.23 5.09 -0.74
C TRP A 98 1.60 4.67 -1.32
N GLY A 99 2.40 3.91 -0.55
CA GLY A 99 3.74 3.50 -0.95
C GLY A 99 3.77 2.60 -2.19
N VAL A 100 2.73 1.80 -2.43
CA VAL A 100 2.65 0.91 -3.62
C VAL A 100 1.97 1.55 -4.83
N THR A 101 1.23 2.66 -4.65
CA THR A 101 0.43 3.30 -5.72
C THR A 101 0.96 4.65 -6.18
N GLN A 102 1.63 5.42 -5.30
CA GLN A 102 2.05 6.78 -5.63
C GLN A 102 3.53 6.86 -6.05
N PRO A 103 3.87 7.74 -7.00
CA PRO A 103 5.24 7.93 -7.43
C PRO A 103 6.02 8.68 -6.34
N GLY A 104 6.80 7.93 -5.56
CA GLY A 104 7.76 8.52 -4.63
C GLY A 104 7.42 8.34 -3.15
N PRO A 105 8.42 8.53 -2.26
CA PRO A 105 8.19 8.42 -0.84
C PRO A 105 7.46 9.66 -0.32
N LEU A 106 6.66 9.50 0.73
CA LEU A 106 6.11 10.63 1.45
C LEU A 106 7.26 11.49 2.02
N LYS A 107 7.21 12.81 1.79
CA LYS A 107 8.22 13.74 2.31
C LYS A 107 8.38 13.60 3.83
N ARG A 108 9.62 13.69 4.33
CA ARG A 108 9.90 13.60 5.77
C ARG A 108 9.08 14.64 6.55
N GLY A 109 8.48 14.22 7.66
CA GLY A 109 7.64 15.07 8.51
C GLY A 109 6.22 15.28 7.99
N TRP A 110 5.91 14.80 6.78
CA TRP A 110 4.55 14.84 6.26
C TRP A 110 3.76 13.63 6.74
N VAL A 111 2.44 13.81 6.79
CA VAL A 111 1.42 12.82 7.15
C VAL A 111 0.39 12.75 6.03
N LEU A 112 -0.33 11.63 5.93
CA LEU A 112 -1.46 11.48 5.01
C LEU A 112 -2.74 11.87 5.75
N ASP A 113 -3.45 12.86 5.22
CA ASP A 113 -4.75 13.34 5.70
C ASP A 113 -5.86 12.74 4.85
N HIS A 114 -6.90 12.19 5.50
CA HIS A 114 -8.13 11.72 4.86
C HIS A 114 -8.96 12.92 4.41
N ALA A 115 -8.53 13.52 3.30
CA ALA A 115 -9.04 14.79 2.85
C ALA A 115 -10.18 14.68 1.83
N GLY A 116 -10.21 13.58 1.07
CA GLY A 116 -11.13 13.40 -0.06
C GLY A 116 -12.32 12.49 0.22
N CYS A 117 -12.41 11.87 1.40
CA CYS A 117 -13.54 11.02 1.76
C CYS A 117 -14.86 11.80 1.72
N ARG A 118 -15.85 11.26 1.00
CA ARG A 118 -17.22 11.78 0.91
C ARG A 118 -18.20 10.69 1.33
N ALA A 119 -19.22 11.07 2.10
CA ALA A 119 -20.37 10.20 2.33
C ALA A 119 -21.28 10.19 1.09
N ALA A 120 -22.26 9.29 1.06
CA ALA A 120 -23.25 9.17 0.00
C ALA A 120 -24.06 10.47 -0.24
N ASP A 121 -24.27 11.28 0.80
CA ASP A 121 -24.92 12.60 0.70
C ASP A 121 -24.00 13.72 0.17
N GLY A 122 -22.76 13.37 -0.22
CA GLY A 122 -21.75 14.29 -0.72
C GLY A 122 -20.97 15.05 0.35
N THR A 123 -21.33 14.90 1.64
CA THR A 123 -20.63 15.58 2.73
C THR A 123 -19.21 15.06 2.90
N THR A 124 -18.26 15.96 3.16
CA THR A 124 -16.86 15.56 3.32
C THR A 124 -16.57 15.11 4.76
N VAL A 125 -16.69 13.82 5.00
CA VAL A 125 -16.44 13.17 6.28
C VAL A 125 -15.05 12.53 6.33
N ARG A 126 -14.58 12.19 7.53
CA ARG A 126 -13.31 11.48 7.71
C ARG A 126 -13.60 9.99 7.91
N ASN A 127 -13.49 9.18 6.86
CA ASN A 127 -13.51 7.73 6.99
C ASN A 127 -12.10 7.22 7.37
N ILE A 128 -11.92 6.83 8.64
CA ILE A 128 -10.60 6.38 9.14
C ILE A 128 -10.12 5.05 8.53
N ARG A 129 -11.07 4.26 7.99
CA ARG A 129 -10.79 2.97 7.34
C ARG A 129 -10.51 3.11 5.85
N CYS A 130 -10.71 4.29 5.26
CA CYS A 130 -10.40 4.53 3.85
C CYS A 130 -8.89 4.44 3.63
N VAL A 131 -8.47 3.65 2.64
CA VAL A 131 -7.07 3.53 2.22
C VAL A 131 -6.84 4.02 0.78
N SER A 132 -7.89 4.51 0.10
CA SER A 132 -7.81 5.02 -1.27
C SER A 132 -6.79 6.17 -1.38
N PRO A 133 -5.75 6.06 -2.22
CA PRO A 133 -4.78 7.13 -2.43
C PRO A 133 -5.41 8.44 -2.92
N LEU A 134 -6.53 8.35 -3.66
CA LEU A 134 -7.28 9.52 -4.15
C LEU A 134 -7.88 10.35 -3.01
N HIS A 135 -8.13 9.72 -1.87
CA HIS A 135 -8.71 10.37 -0.70
C HIS A 135 -7.67 10.79 0.34
N LEU A 136 -6.39 10.48 0.09
CA LEU A 136 -5.27 10.83 0.95
C LEU A 136 -4.56 12.06 0.38
N LYS A 137 -4.35 13.07 1.21
CA LYS A 137 -3.53 14.23 0.84
C LYS A 137 -2.31 14.32 1.75
N PRO A 138 -1.10 14.35 1.19
CA PRO A 138 0.10 14.69 1.94
C PRO A 138 -0.03 16.08 2.57
N ARG A 139 0.21 16.19 3.88
CA ARG A 139 0.20 17.46 4.61
C ARG A 139 1.29 17.48 5.68
N THR A 140 1.62 18.67 6.18
CA THR A 140 2.35 18.78 7.45
C THR A 140 1.43 18.38 8.61
N GLN A 141 2.03 17.91 9.71
CA GLN A 141 1.26 17.54 10.91
C GLN A 141 0.44 18.71 11.45
N VAL A 142 1.00 19.93 11.45
CA VAL A 142 0.32 21.16 11.88
C VAL A 142 -0.91 21.44 11.01
N ALA A 143 -0.79 21.34 9.68
CA ALA A 143 -1.91 21.56 8.77
C ALA A 143 -3.01 20.49 8.94
N ASN A 144 -2.62 19.25 9.20
CA ASN A 144 -3.55 18.16 9.49
C ASN A 144 -4.33 18.41 10.80
N GLN A 145 -3.64 18.80 11.87
CA GLN A 145 -4.25 19.10 13.17
C GLN A 145 -5.25 20.26 13.11
N LYS A 146 -4.90 21.36 12.42
CA LYS A 146 -5.80 22.51 12.23
C LYS A 146 -7.13 22.13 11.57
N ARG A 147 -7.11 21.13 10.69
CA ARG A 147 -8.29 20.62 9.98
C ARG A 147 -9.15 19.68 10.82
N VAL A 148 -8.53 18.91 11.73
CA VAL A 148 -9.29 18.04 12.65
C VAL A 148 -10.15 18.87 13.60
N GLY A 149 -9.64 20.01 14.08
CA GLY A 149 -10.39 20.92 14.95
C GLY A 149 -11.67 21.50 14.33
N THR A 150 -11.82 21.43 13.00
CA THR A 150 -12.99 21.96 12.27
C THR A 150 -13.95 20.88 11.79
N ARG A 151 -13.73 19.60 12.10
CA ARG A 151 -14.55 18.50 11.57
C ARG A 151 -15.14 17.63 12.67
N ALA A 152 -16.47 17.46 12.62
CA ALA A 152 -17.11 16.34 13.27
C ALA A 152 -16.56 15.03 12.69
N SER A 153 -16.15 14.12 13.56
CA SER A 153 -15.86 12.74 13.14
C SER A 153 -17.20 12.02 13.05
N ALA A 154 -17.54 11.49 11.88
CA ALA A 154 -18.75 10.66 11.76
C ALA A 154 -18.55 9.39 12.61
N PRO A 155 -19.54 8.98 13.42
CA PRO A 155 -19.50 7.67 14.04
C PRO A 155 -19.47 6.62 12.93
N ILE A 156 -18.49 5.74 12.97
CA ILE A 156 -18.42 4.61 12.04
C ILE A 156 -19.41 3.60 12.56
N ALA A 157 -20.56 3.48 11.90
CA ALA A 157 -21.43 2.35 12.14
C ALA A 157 -20.63 1.07 11.86
N ALA A 158 -20.66 0.11 12.79
CA ALA A 158 -19.93 -1.14 12.67
C ALA A 158 -20.58 -2.07 11.64
N HIS A 159 -20.65 -1.65 10.37
CA HIS A 159 -21.08 -2.48 9.26
C HIS A 159 -19.87 -3.31 8.80
N ALA A 160 -19.53 -4.32 9.59
CA ALA A 160 -18.70 -5.42 9.12
C ALA A 160 -19.59 -6.65 9.00
N THR A 161 -20.41 -6.69 7.95
CA THR A 161 -20.95 -7.96 7.47
C THR A 161 -19.97 -8.44 6.39
N PRO A 162 -19.16 -9.49 6.63
CA PRO A 162 -18.38 -10.10 5.57
C PRO A 162 -19.36 -10.75 4.59
N GLY A 163 -19.69 -10.05 3.51
CA GLY A 163 -20.67 -10.49 2.54
C GLY A 163 -20.29 -10.00 1.15
N THR A 164 -19.90 -10.95 0.31
CA THR A 164 -19.87 -10.90 -1.16
C THR A 164 -19.05 -9.76 -1.79
N LEU A 165 -17.86 -10.14 -2.26
CA LEU A 165 -17.04 -9.35 -3.18
C LEU A 165 -17.82 -9.14 -4.49
N PHE A 166 -18.57 -8.05 -4.63
CA PHE A 166 -19.11 -7.63 -5.92
C PHE A 166 -17.98 -7.06 -6.77
N ILE A 167 -17.41 -7.88 -7.65
CA ILE A 167 -16.64 -7.40 -8.81
C ILE A 167 -17.68 -6.96 -9.86
N GLY A 168 -18.37 -5.86 -9.57
CA GLY A 168 -19.24 -5.16 -10.51
C GLY A 168 -18.49 -3.93 -11.00
N LEU A 169 -18.02 -3.97 -12.25
CA LEU A 169 -17.52 -2.79 -12.96
C LEU A 169 -18.61 -1.71 -12.95
N SER A 170 -18.38 -0.63 -12.21
CA SER A 170 -19.22 0.57 -12.30
C SER A 170 -18.75 1.40 -13.50
N PRO A 171 -19.58 1.66 -14.53
CA PRO A 171 -19.17 2.30 -15.79
C PRO A 171 -19.03 3.83 -15.72
N HIS A 172 -19.00 4.44 -14.53
CA HIS A 172 -19.03 5.90 -14.37
C HIS A 172 -17.93 6.46 -13.45
N LEU A 173 -16.68 6.18 -13.77
CA LEU A 173 -15.54 6.93 -13.22
C LEU A 173 -15.09 8.01 -14.22
N PRO A 174 -15.23 9.31 -13.90
CA PRO A 174 -14.64 10.37 -14.72
C PRO A 174 -13.13 10.45 -14.45
N TRP A 175 -12.39 10.19 -15.51
CA TRP A 175 -10.94 10.28 -15.75
C TRP A 175 -10.47 11.77 -15.75
N PRO A 176 -9.15 12.15 -15.76
CA PRO A 176 -8.09 11.53 -16.55
C PRO A 176 -6.87 11.01 -15.78
N LEU A 177 -6.52 9.73 -15.96
CA LEU A 177 -5.10 9.37 -16.10
C LEU A 177 -4.75 9.38 -17.61
N ASP A 178 -3.48 9.27 -17.94
CA ASP A 178 -3.05 9.11 -19.32
C ASP A 178 -3.59 7.77 -19.89
N PRO A 179 -4.32 7.73 -21.02
CA PRO A 179 -4.70 6.48 -21.69
C PRO A 179 -3.50 5.58 -22.01
N ALA A 180 -2.30 6.14 -22.16
CA ALA A 180 -1.07 5.37 -22.37
C ALA A 180 -0.62 4.57 -21.13
N LEU A 181 -1.13 4.90 -19.93
CA LEU A 181 -0.83 4.19 -18.67
C LEU A 181 -1.93 3.20 -18.26
N LEU A 182 -3.10 3.23 -18.92
CA LEU A 182 -4.07 2.14 -18.86
C LEU A 182 -3.64 1.05 -19.84
N GLN A 183 -2.63 0.28 -19.46
CA GLN A 183 -2.70 -1.13 -19.82
C GLN A 183 -3.94 -1.67 -19.12
N THR A 184 -5.02 -1.88 -19.87
CA THR A 184 -5.97 -2.94 -19.53
C THR A 184 -5.11 -4.16 -19.30
N TYR A 185 -4.89 -4.54 -18.04
CA TYR A 185 -4.26 -5.82 -17.75
C TYR A 185 -5.24 -6.84 -18.30
N ASP A 186 -4.92 -7.39 -19.47
CA ASP A 186 -5.56 -8.59 -19.95
C ASP A 186 -5.33 -9.63 -18.87
N VAL A 187 -6.41 -9.97 -18.17
CA VAL A 187 -6.38 -10.88 -17.03
C VAL A 187 -5.87 -12.25 -17.49
N ASP A 188 -6.10 -12.62 -18.75
CA ASP A 188 -5.62 -13.86 -19.32
C ASP A 188 -4.13 -13.75 -19.69
N ALA A 189 -3.66 -12.61 -20.17
CA ALA A 189 -2.22 -12.36 -20.30
C ALA A 189 -1.50 -12.39 -18.94
N LEU A 190 -2.09 -11.81 -17.90
CA LEU A 190 -1.54 -11.85 -16.54
C LEU A 190 -1.53 -13.27 -15.97
N ARG A 191 -2.54 -14.09 -16.29
CA ARG A 191 -2.59 -15.51 -15.91
C ARG A 191 -1.53 -16.32 -16.66
N ALA A 192 -1.33 -16.06 -17.95
CA ALA A 192 -0.29 -16.70 -18.75
C ALA A 192 1.12 -16.36 -18.20
N ASP A 193 1.37 -15.10 -17.88
CA ASP A 193 2.61 -14.64 -17.24
C ASP A 193 2.86 -15.34 -15.89
N ILE A 194 1.81 -15.53 -15.08
CA ILE A 194 1.92 -16.25 -13.80
C ILE A 194 2.25 -17.72 -14.04
N ALA A 195 1.59 -18.38 -15.00
CA ALA A 195 1.82 -19.79 -15.32
C ALA A 195 3.24 -20.01 -15.85
N GLU A 196 3.74 -19.13 -16.72
CA GLU A 196 5.11 -19.18 -17.23
C GLU A 196 6.14 -18.99 -16.12
N GLN A 197 5.91 -18.04 -15.20
CA GLN A 197 6.79 -17.83 -14.04
C GLN A 197 6.82 -19.03 -13.10
N GLN A 198 5.67 -19.64 -12.82
CA GLN A 198 5.60 -20.86 -12.02
C GLN A 198 6.33 -22.02 -12.70
N SER A 199 6.22 -22.14 -14.02
CA SER A 199 6.99 -23.12 -14.79
C SER A 199 8.50 -22.89 -14.64
N HIS A 200 8.98 -21.66 -14.79
CA HIS A 200 10.39 -21.33 -14.61
C HIS A 200 10.90 -21.59 -13.18
N GLU A 201 10.11 -21.28 -12.16
CA GLU A 201 10.48 -21.59 -10.76
C GLU A 201 10.55 -23.10 -10.51
N MET A 202 9.61 -23.87 -11.07
CA MET A 202 9.63 -25.34 -10.97
C MET A 202 10.84 -25.96 -11.70
N THR A 203 11.17 -25.47 -12.91
CA THR A 203 12.38 -25.89 -13.62
C THR A 203 13.64 -25.58 -12.81
N ARG A 204 13.74 -24.37 -12.26
CA ARG A 204 14.87 -23.97 -11.42
C ARG A 204 14.98 -24.82 -10.15
N LEU A 205 13.84 -25.17 -9.54
CA LEU A 205 13.82 -26.06 -8.37
C LEU A 205 14.33 -27.46 -8.74
N HIS A 206 13.90 -28.02 -9.87
CA HIS A 206 14.42 -29.30 -10.37
C HIS A 206 15.94 -29.26 -10.60
N GLU A 207 16.47 -28.23 -11.27
CA GLU A 207 17.92 -28.09 -11.47
C GLU A 207 18.71 -28.01 -10.15
N LEU A 208 18.12 -27.39 -9.12
CA LEU A 208 18.73 -27.31 -7.79
C LEU A 208 18.71 -28.66 -7.07
N LEU A 209 17.64 -29.45 -7.22
CA LEU A 209 17.53 -30.79 -6.67
C LEU A 209 18.53 -31.74 -7.35
N GLU A 210 18.64 -31.70 -8.69
CA GLU A 210 19.62 -32.47 -9.44
C GLU A 210 21.06 -32.15 -9.02
N LYS A 211 21.39 -30.85 -8.86
CA LYS A 211 22.71 -30.42 -8.36
C LYS A 211 22.98 -30.86 -6.92
N ALA A 212 21.94 -31.06 -6.13
CA ALA A 212 22.03 -31.59 -4.78
C ALA A 212 22.08 -33.13 -4.71
N GLY A 213 21.91 -33.82 -5.84
CA GLY A 213 21.83 -35.28 -5.90
C GLY A 213 20.56 -35.85 -5.27
N LEU A 214 19.47 -35.07 -5.27
CA LEU A 214 18.14 -35.42 -4.76
C LEU A 214 17.15 -35.70 -5.89
#